data_AF-A0A9N8KLX5-F1
#
_entry.id   AF-A0A9N8KLX5-F1
#
_cell.length_a   1.000
_cell.length_b   1.000
_cell.length_c   1.000
_cell.angle_alpha   90.00
_cell.angle_beta   90.00
_cell.angle_gamma   90.00
#
_symmetry.space_group_name_H-M   'P 1'
#
loop_
_entity.id
_entity.type
_entity.pdbx_description
1 polymer ?
#
loop_
_entity_poly.entity_id
_entity_poly.type
_entity_poly.pdbx_seq_one_letter_code
_entity_poly.pdbx_strand_id
1 'polypeptide(L)'
;MRKYFVKLEDNHYLLPGQKGHGYEGWLGTSYAPIDIVLTDPKLLSLVTGATFALGNQTNALLNLASLVAGDANSASAKRDSQPSIFQIPLSTADGKRGGSREFVVAVRDAKTADGSKAFPLGEFAL
;
A
#
# COMPACT_ATOMS: atom_id res chain seq x y z
N MET A 1 8.12 -15.27 -1.06
CA MET A 1 8.24 -13.80 -1.23
C MET A 1 7.60 -12.97 -0.11
N ARG A 2 6.38 -13.30 0.35
CA ARG A 2 5.61 -12.50 1.33
C ARG A 2 6.40 -11.95 2.53
N LYS A 3 7.24 -12.77 3.17
CA LYS A 3 8.07 -12.36 4.32
C LYS A 3 8.94 -11.13 4.07
N TYR A 4 9.37 -10.89 2.82
CA TYR A 4 10.18 -9.74 2.46
C TYR A 4 9.32 -8.48 2.26
N PHE A 5 8.12 -8.63 1.68
CA PHE A 5 7.18 -7.51 1.55
C PHE A 5 6.67 -7.05 2.92
N VAL A 6 6.37 -7.97 3.84
CA VAL A 6 5.99 -7.63 5.23
C VAL A 6 7.11 -6.87 5.96
N LYS A 7 8.38 -7.18 5.72
CA LYS A 7 9.49 -6.43 6.33
C LYS A 7 9.71 -5.05 5.72
N LEU A 8 9.30 -4.88 4.46
CA LEU A 8 9.56 -3.69 3.67
C LEU A 8 8.41 -2.67 3.80
N GLU A 9 7.18 -3.15 3.93
CA GLU A 9 5.96 -2.35 4.02
C GLU A 9 5.83 -1.63 5.37
N ASP A 10 5.43 -0.37 5.27
CA ASP A 10 4.82 0.41 6.33
C ASP A 10 3.40 0.76 5.86
N ASN A 11 2.40 0.04 6.39
CA ASN A 11 1.01 0.13 5.95
C ASN A 11 0.29 1.33 6.59
N HIS A 12 -0.25 2.20 5.74
CA HIS A 12 -1.10 3.34 6.13
C HIS A 12 -2.54 3.26 5.58
N TYR A 13 -2.90 2.19 4.86
CA TYR A 13 -4.24 2.05 4.25
C TYR A 13 -5.18 1.09 4.97
N LEU A 14 -4.66 0.11 5.71
CA LEU A 14 -5.46 -0.80 6.54
C LEU A 14 -5.30 -0.50 8.03
N LEU A 15 -6.24 -1.01 8.83
CA LEU A 15 -6.08 -1.07 10.28
C LEU A 15 -4.85 -1.92 10.67
N PRO A 16 -4.24 -1.68 11.84
CA PRO A 16 -3.14 -2.51 12.34
C PRO A 16 -3.51 -3.98 12.52
N GLY A 17 -2.52 -4.87 12.38
CA GLY A 17 -2.66 -6.31 12.66
C GLY A 17 -3.26 -7.16 11.53
N GLN A 18 -3.51 -6.59 10.35
CA GLN A 18 -3.95 -7.37 9.19
C GLN A 18 -2.87 -8.35 8.74
N LYS A 19 -3.29 -9.59 8.50
CA LYS A 19 -2.37 -10.67 8.16
C LYS A 19 -1.72 -10.44 6.80
N GLY A 20 -0.38 -10.46 6.78
CA GLY A 20 0.38 -10.36 5.55
C GLY A 20 0.84 -8.95 5.18
N HIS A 21 0.71 -8.00 6.12
CA HIS A 21 1.19 -6.63 6.00
C HIS A 21 2.29 -6.30 6.98
N GLY A 22 3.14 -5.34 6.61
CA GLY A 22 4.15 -4.70 7.44
C GLY A 22 3.70 -3.35 8.03
N TYR A 23 4.23 -2.99 9.19
CA TYR A 23 3.90 -1.74 9.91
C TYR A 23 5.14 -1.00 10.45
N GLU A 24 6.33 -1.52 10.15
CA GLU A 24 7.61 -1.03 10.67
C GLU A 24 8.66 -0.92 9.56
N GLY A 25 8.25 -1.17 8.31
CA GLY A 25 9.12 -1.07 7.16
C GLY A 25 9.47 0.38 6.81
N TRP A 26 10.24 0.55 5.74
CA TRP A 26 10.60 1.88 5.23
C TRP A 26 9.71 2.33 4.08
N LEU A 27 9.04 1.39 3.39
CA LEU A 27 8.20 1.71 2.25
C LEU A 27 6.77 1.99 2.73
N GLY A 28 6.48 3.27 2.92
CA GLY A 28 5.11 3.74 3.11
C GLY A 28 4.20 3.29 1.96
N THR A 29 3.04 2.73 2.32
CA THR A 29 1.99 2.35 1.38
C THR A 29 0.65 2.94 1.82
N SER A 30 -0.07 3.58 0.90
CA SER A 30 -1.37 4.20 1.18
C SER A 30 -2.32 4.08 0.00
N TYR A 31 -3.62 4.23 0.23
CA TYR A 31 -4.58 4.46 -0.86
C TYR A 31 -4.56 5.90 -1.32
N ALA A 32 -4.91 6.11 -2.59
CA ALA A 32 -5.33 7.42 -3.04
C ALA A 32 -6.63 7.82 -2.30
N PRO A 33 -6.84 9.12 -2.02
CA PRO A 33 -8.10 9.59 -1.45
C PRO A 33 -9.31 9.15 -2.28
N ILE A 34 -10.29 8.49 -1.63
CA ILE A 34 -11.47 7.94 -2.30
C ILE A 34 -12.44 9.04 -2.78
N ASP A 35 -12.35 10.22 -2.19
CA ASP A 35 -13.14 11.40 -2.58
C ASP A 35 -12.90 11.81 -4.04
N ILE A 36 -11.71 11.55 -4.60
CA ILE A 36 -11.43 11.76 -6.04
C ILE A 36 -12.42 10.97 -6.91
N VAL A 37 -12.73 9.73 -6.55
CA VAL A 37 -13.71 8.90 -7.28
C VAL A 37 -15.14 9.42 -7.07
N LEU A 38 -15.45 9.88 -5.86
CA LEU A 38 -16.80 10.36 -5.52
C LEU A 38 -17.13 11.73 -6.11
N THR A 39 -16.11 12.56 -6.36
CA THR A 39 -16.26 13.95 -6.82
C THR A 39 -16.13 14.10 -8.34
N ASP A 40 -15.53 13.13 -9.04
CA ASP A 40 -15.45 13.10 -10.51
C ASP A 40 -16.50 12.15 -11.11
N PRO A 41 -17.53 12.66 -11.82
CA PRO A 41 -18.57 11.83 -12.42
C PRO A 41 -18.06 10.81 -13.45
N LYS A 42 -16.95 11.08 -14.13
CA LYS A 42 -16.36 10.16 -15.11
C LYS A 42 -15.65 9.01 -14.39
N LEU A 43 -14.91 9.29 -13.32
CA LEU A 43 -14.31 8.23 -12.51
C LEU A 43 -15.38 7.40 -11.80
N LEU A 44 -16.40 8.05 -11.25
CA LEU A 44 -17.53 7.34 -10.61
C LEU A 44 -18.24 6.42 -11.60
N SER A 45 -18.52 6.89 -12.82
CA SER A 45 -19.17 6.07 -13.86
C SER A 45 -18.29 4.89 -14.30
N LEU A 46 -16.97 5.07 -14.38
CA LEU A 46 -16.04 3.98 -14.70
C LEU A 46 -16.02 2.91 -13.60
N VAL A 47 -15.90 3.32 -12.33
CA VAL A 47 -15.87 2.39 -11.19
C VAL A 47 -17.20 1.66 -11.03
N THR A 48 -18.32 2.37 -11.12
CA THR A 48 -19.66 1.76 -11.02
C THR A 48 -19.96 0.83 -12.19
N GLY A 49 -19.59 1.22 -13.42
CA GLY A 49 -19.71 0.36 -14.61
C GLY A 49 -18.88 -0.93 -14.49
N ALA A 50 -17.63 -0.84 -14.05
CA ALA A 50 -16.78 -2.01 -13.81
C ALA A 50 -17.36 -2.93 -12.72
N THR A 51 -17.86 -2.35 -11.64
CA THR A 51 -18.49 -3.07 -10.54
C THR A 51 -19.76 -3.79 -10.99
N PHE A 52 -20.62 -3.13 -11.77
CA PHE A 52 -21.84 -3.70 -12.33
C PHE A 52 -21.53 -4.86 -13.29
N ALA A 53 -20.60 -4.66 -14.23
CA ALA A 53 -20.22 -5.68 -15.19
C ALA A 53 -19.65 -6.93 -14.49
N LEU A 54 -18.77 -6.74 -13.50
CA LEU A 54 -18.20 -7.84 -12.74
C LEU A 54 -19.25 -8.55 -11.88
N GLY A 55 -20.13 -7.80 -11.20
CA GLY A 55 -21.22 -8.35 -10.42
C GLY A 55 -22.18 -9.20 -11.26
N ASN A 56 -22.54 -8.71 -12.45
CA ASN A 56 -23.38 -9.45 -13.40
C ASN A 56 -22.72 -10.74 -13.90
N GLN A 57 -21.41 -10.71 -14.18
CA GLN A 57 -20.67 -11.90 -14.64
C GLN A 57 -20.47 -12.96 -13.55
N THR A 58 -20.40 -12.53 -12.28
CA THR A 58 -20.05 -13.41 -11.14
C THR A 58 -21.24 -13.74 -10.25
N ASN A 59 -22.42 -13.16 -10.50
CA ASN A 59 -23.57 -13.16 -9.60
C ASN A 59 -23.23 -12.70 -8.17
N ALA A 60 -22.23 -11.83 -8.04
CA ALA A 60 -21.81 -11.27 -6.76
C ALA A 60 -22.41 -9.87 -6.56
N LEU A 61 -22.81 -9.56 -5.32
CA LEU A 61 -23.23 -8.23 -4.93
C LEU A 61 -21.99 -7.35 -4.69
N LEU A 62 -21.48 -6.76 -5.77
CA LEU A 62 -20.38 -5.81 -5.72
C LEU A 62 -20.91 -4.38 -5.75
N ASN A 63 -20.36 -3.52 -4.91
CA ASN A 63 -20.67 -2.10 -4.86
C ASN A 63 -19.41 -1.28 -4.48
N LEU A 64 -19.58 0.02 -4.28
CA LEU A 64 -18.46 0.89 -3.89
C LEU A 64 -17.90 0.55 -2.49
N ALA A 65 -18.70 -0.03 -1.59
CA ALA A 65 -18.19 -0.53 -0.32
C ALA A 65 -17.30 -1.76 -0.51
N SER A 66 -17.55 -2.61 -1.51
CA SER A 66 -16.65 -3.72 -1.89
C SER A 66 -15.27 -3.20 -2.30
N LEU A 67 -15.20 -2.07 -3.01
CA LEU A 67 -13.95 -1.42 -3.38
C LEU A 67 -13.17 -0.91 -2.16
N VAL A 68 -13.87 -0.32 -1.18
CA VAL A 68 -13.26 0.25 0.03
C VAL A 68 -12.82 -0.83 1.03
N ALA A 69 -13.61 -1.89 1.18
CA ALA A 69 -13.32 -2.98 2.11
C ALA A 69 -12.34 -4.02 1.56
N GLY A 70 -12.11 -4.03 0.24
CA GLY A 70 -11.23 -4.97 -0.42
C GLY A 70 -9.76 -4.64 -0.20
N ASP A 71 -8.94 -5.68 -0.11
CA ASP A 71 -7.49 -5.59 -0.01
C ASP A 71 -6.80 -6.38 -1.13
N ALA A 72 -6.22 -5.66 -2.10
CA ALA A 72 -5.48 -6.24 -3.22
C ALA A 72 -4.24 -7.03 -2.79
N ASN A 73 -3.66 -6.72 -1.63
CA ASN A 73 -2.44 -7.32 -1.10
C ASN A 73 -2.71 -8.42 -0.07
N SER A 74 -3.97 -8.83 0.12
CA SER A 74 -4.38 -9.78 1.14
C SER A 74 -3.58 -11.10 1.09
N ALA A 75 -3.30 -11.65 2.26
CA ALA A 75 -2.72 -13.00 2.39
C ALA A 75 -3.75 -14.13 2.17
N SER A 76 -5.03 -13.79 2.00
CA SER A 76 -6.09 -14.76 1.76
C SER A 76 -5.96 -15.39 0.37
N ALA A 77 -6.11 -16.71 0.28
CA ALA A 77 -6.18 -17.42 -1.00
C ALA A 77 -7.35 -16.93 -1.88
N LYS A 78 -8.41 -16.38 -1.25
CA LYS A 78 -9.56 -15.80 -1.99
C LYS A 78 -9.15 -14.65 -2.91
N ARG A 79 -8.11 -13.88 -2.56
CA ARG A 79 -7.59 -12.78 -3.39
C ARG A 79 -7.13 -13.27 -4.76
N ASP A 80 -6.59 -14.49 -4.82
CA ASP A 80 -6.09 -15.12 -6.05
C ASP A 80 -7.15 -15.94 -6.80
N SER A 81 -8.24 -16.33 -6.13
CA SER A 81 -9.22 -17.28 -6.67
C SER A 81 -10.60 -16.67 -6.92
N GLN A 82 -10.90 -15.49 -6.38
CA GLN A 82 -12.19 -14.83 -6.50
C GLN A 82 -12.05 -13.51 -7.26
N PRO A 83 -12.84 -13.29 -8.31
CA PRO A 83 -12.90 -11.98 -8.94
C PRO A 83 -13.37 -10.93 -7.93
N SER A 84 -12.75 -9.76 -7.94
CA SER A 84 -13.02 -8.69 -6.98
C SER A 84 -12.54 -7.35 -7.54
N ILE A 85 -13.01 -6.26 -6.93
CA ILE A 85 -12.57 -4.90 -7.23
C ILE A 85 -11.83 -4.35 -6.01
N PHE A 86 -10.68 -3.71 -6.23
CA PHE A 86 -9.80 -3.24 -5.17
C PHE A 86 -9.26 -1.85 -5.48
N GLN A 87 -9.03 -1.05 -4.43
CA GLN A 87 -8.11 0.06 -4.54
C GLN A 87 -6.68 -0.50 -4.61
N ILE A 88 -5.84 0.09 -5.48
CA ILE A 88 -4.44 -0.31 -5.61
C ILE A 88 -3.63 0.55 -4.62
N PRO A 89 -2.95 -0.05 -3.63
CA PRO A 89 -2.05 0.69 -2.75
C PRO A 89 -0.91 1.31 -3.56
N LEU A 90 -0.59 2.55 -3.25
CA LEU A 90 0.51 3.30 -3.84
C LEU A 90 1.69 3.33 -2.87
N SER A 91 2.91 3.34 -3.41
CA SER A 91 4.14 3.59 -2.65
C SER A 91 4.24 5.05 -2.25
N THR A 92 3.46 5.43 -1.24
CA THR A 92 3.32 6.78 -0.74
C THR A 92 3.17 6.78 0.78
N ALA A 93 3.66 7.84 1.42
CA ALA A 93 3.34 8.21 2.80
C ALA A 93 3.05 9.71 2.83
N ASP A 94 2.01 10.13 3.55
CA ASP A 94 1.60 11.54 3.68
C ASP A 94 1.47 12.27 2.31
N GLY A 95 0.91 11.58 1.31
CA GLY A 95 0.71 12.13 -0.04
C GLY A 95 2.00 12.31 -0.86
N LYS A 96 3.16 11.87 -0.34
CA LYS A 96 4.45 11.94 -1.03
C LYS A 96 4.83 10.55 -1.54
N ARG A 97 5.31 10.49 -2.78
CA ARG A 97 5.90 9.26 -3.32
C ARG A 97 7.15 8.88 -2.54
N GLY A 98 7.24 7.62 -2.13
CA GLY A 98 8.43 7.04 -1.52
C GLY A 98 9.04 5.93 -2.38
N GLY A 99 10.33 5.66 -2.16
CA GLY A 99 11.08 4.62 -2.83
C GLY A 99 12.39 4.30 -2.10
N SER A 100 13.27 3.55 -2.75
CA SER A 100 14.53 3.08 -2.13
C SER A 100 15.43 4.21 -1.65
N ARG A 101 15.29 5.42 -2.20
CA ARG A 101 15.98 6.62 -1.74
C ARG A 101 15.72 6.90 -0.27
N GLU A 102 14.47 6.83 0.18
CA GLU A 102 14.09 7.15 1.56
C GLU A 102 14.76 6.18 2.53
N PHE A 103 14.89 4.90 2.15
CA PHE A 103 15.65 3.92 2.93
C PHE A 103 17.15 4.26 3.00
N VAL A 104 17.78 4.59 1.88
CA VAL A 104 19.20 4.97 1.85
C VAL A 104 19.46 6.21 2.70
N VAL A 105 18.59 7.22 2.63
CA VAL A 105 18.68 8.44 3.44
C VAL A 105 18.48 8.12 4.92
N ALA A 106 17.50 7.30 5.27
CA ALA A 106 17.26 6.88 6.66
C ALA A 106 18.47 6.13 7.25
N VAL A 107 19.09 5.22 6.50
CA VAL A 107 20.30 4.51 6.92
C VAL A 107 21.49 5.48 7.07
N ARG A 108 21.70 6.37 6.10
CA ARG A 108 22.78 7.39 6.14
C ARG A 108 22.67 8.29 7.37
N ASP A 109 21.44 8.68 7.72
CA ASP A 109 21.16 9.66 8.78
C ASP A 109 20.90 9.02 10.16
N ALA A 110 20.81 7.68 10.24
CA ALA A 110 20.57 6.95 11.48
C ALA A 110 21.68 7.20 12.51
N LYS A 111 21.27 7.39 13.76
CA LYS A 111 22.16 7.64 14.91
C LYS A 111 21.93 6.64 16.02
N THR A 112 22.98 6.34 16.76
CA THR A 112 22.95 5.61 18.04
C THR A 112 22.39 6.50 19.15
N ALA A 113 22.15 5.92 20.34
CA ALA A 113 21.66 6.66 21.50
C ALA A 113 22.59 7.80 21.96
N ASP A 114 23.90 7.68 21.71
CA ASP A 114 24.89 8.71 22.01
C ASP A 114 25.04 9.79 20.91
N GLY A 115 24.26 9.68 19.82
CA GLY A 115 24.22 10.65 18.73
C GLY A 115 25.27 10.46 17.63
N SER A 116 26.16 9.47 17.75
CA SER A 116 27.09 9.10 16.67
C SER A 116 26.36 8.39 15.52
N LYS A 117 26.99 8.30 14.33
CA LYS A 117 26.38 7.62 13.16
C LYS A 117 26.20 6.14 13.47
N ALA A 118 24.98 5.64 13.31
CA ALA A 118 24.68 4.21 13.49
C ALA A 118 25.38 3.33 12.45
N PHE A 119 25.58 3.87 11.25
CA PHE A 119 26.25 3.18 10.14
C PHE A 119 27.37 4.07 9.59
N PRO A 120 28.63 3.82 9.95
CA PRO A 120 29.78 4.53 9.39
C PRO A 120 29.92 4.18 7.90
N LEU A 121 29.49 5.10 7.03
CA LEU A 121 29.86 5.05 5.62
C LEU A 121 31.33 5.52 5.58
N GLY A 122 32.24 4.57 5.34
CA GLY A 122 33.67 4.74 5.57
C GLY A 122 34.26 6.03 4.98
N GLU A 123 35.31 6.53 5.62
CA GLU A 123 36.24 7.44 4.96
C GLU A 123 36.89 6.66 3.83
N PHE A 124 36.46 6.91 2.59
CA PHE A 124 37.24 6.49 1.45
C PHE A 124 38.54 7.30 1.52
N ALA A 125 39.61 6.65 1.98
CA ALA A 125 40.95 7.20 1.87
C ALA A 125 41.18 7.54 0.40
N LEU A 126 41.25 8.84 0.09
CA LEU A 126 41.68 9.38 -1.20
C LEU A 126 43.21 9.38 -1.27
#